data_AF-A0A7V8YAW0-F1
#
_entry.id   AF-A0A7V8YAW0-F1
#
_cell.length_a   1.000
_cell.length_b   1.000
_cell.length_c   1.000
_cell.angle_alpha   90.00
_cell.angle_beta   90.00
_cell.angle_gamma   90.00
#
_symmetry.space_group_name_H-M   'P 1'
#
loop_
_entity.id
_entity.type
_entity.pdbx_description
1 polymer ?
#
loop_
_entity_poly.entity_id
_entity_poly.type
_entity_poly.pdbx_seq_one_letter_code
_entity_poly.pdbx_strand_id
1 'polypeptide(L)'
;MARAWSLIRRDALWKGAFDSEEACANEVVGLSLRQAQRLAQLGATLERHPAIDEAIRHGLSPRHAERLGRVVGGGMVRDWLAVAERVGRLELDRALDDPSSERLAAYSEAIALATSAGGPGVRVALPHPPLPPAGQLVRGSTDLLAAARWWLETVHLPSRTGFSRVKERDDWRCANPECGRQTLRIEAHHLVMRSEGGSDDPANGIATCRVCHLRGLHGGRLTAVAIAVEGHDAILWSWPDGRRVLSFRATASGAPGTPLSRTVRGSRFTARVNEPSFTAPPESQP
;
A
#
# COMPACT_ATOMS: atom_id res chain seq x y z
N MET A 1 -6.17 -23.75 18.14
CA MET A 1 -5.10 -23.30 19.07
C MET A 1 -5.36 -21.90 19.64
N ALA A 2 -5.50 -20.84 18.82
CA ALA A 2 -5.67 -19.47 19.34
C ALA A 2 -6.85 -19.28 20.31
N ARG A 3 -8.04 -19.76 19.95
CA ARG A 3 -9.24 -19.74 20.83
C ARG A 3 -8.98 -20.47 22.16
N ALA A 4 -8.48 -21.71 22.09
CA ALA A 4 -8.15 -22.50 23.28
C ALA A 4 -7.16 -21.78 24.22
N TRP A 5 -6.10 -21.19 23.67
CA TRP A 5 -5.14 -20.43 24.48
C TRP A 5 -5.75 -19.15 25.07
N SER A 6 -6.67 -18.50 24.35
CA SER A 6 -7.43 -17.36 24.87
C SER A 6 -8.26 -17.75 26.11
N LEU A 7 -8.94 -18.90 26.06
CA LEU A 7 -9.69 -19.46 27.20
C LEU A 7 -8.76 -19.76 28.39
N ILE A 8 -7.64 -20.46 28.15
CA ILE A 8 -6.65 -20.80 29.18
C ILE A 8 -6.16 -19.54 29.90
N ARG A 9 -5.88 -18.47 29.15
CA ARG A 9 -5.41 -17.22 29.73
C ARG A 9 -6.51 -16.44 30.44
N ARG A 10 -7.69 -16.30 29.83
CA ARG A 10 -8.83 -15.56 30.39
C ARG A 10 -9.29 -16.16 31.72
N ASP A 11 -9.38 -17.47 31.77
CA ASP A 11 -9.90 -18.21 32.93
C ASP A 11 -8.76 -18.68 33.86
N ALA A 12 -7.52 -18.26 33.56
CA ALA A 12 -6.29 -18.58 34.29
C ALA A 12 -6.12 -20.08 34.60
N LEU A 13 -6.47 -20.96 33.64
CA LEU A 13 -6.51 -22.42 33.80
C LEU A 13 -5.14 -23.06 34.05
N TRP A 14 -4.05 -22.31 33.88
CA TRP A 14 -2.69 -22.73 34.20
C TRP A 14 -2.37 -22.68 35.70
N LYS A 15 -3.14 -21.89 36.48
CA LYS A 15 -2.91 -21.75 37.92
C LYS A 15 -3.11 -23.09 38.62
N GLY A 16 -2.14 -23.47 39.45
CA GLY A 16 -2.14 -24.75 40.18
C GLY A 16 -1.37 -25.87 39.47
N ALA A 17 -1.09 -25.74 38.17
CA ALA A 17 -0.22 -26.66 37.43
C ALA A 17 1.13 -26.03 37.07
N PHE A 18 1.20 -24.69 36.95
CA PHE A 18 2.42 -23.97 36.57
C PHE A 18 2.64 -22.73 37.45
N ASP A 19 3.90 -22.37 37.65
CA ASP A 19 4.31 -21.21 38.44
C ASP A 19 3.98 -19.86 37.78
N SER A 20 3.84 -19.84 36.45
CA SER A 20 3.50 -18.64 35.68
C SER A 20 2.83 -18.95 34.34
N GLU A 21 2.18 -17.93 33.74
CA GLU A 21 1.69 -17.99 32.36
C GLU A 21 2.83 -18.32 31.37
N GLU A 22 4.02 -17.78 31.61
CA GLU A 22 5.19 -18.03 30.76
C GLU A 22 5.67 -19.48 30.83
N ALA A 23 5.75 -20.06 32.03
CA ALA A 23 6.09 -21.47 32.21
C ALA A 23 5.08 -22.37 31.48
N CYS A 24 3.78 -22.11 31.67
CA CYS A 24 2.72 -22.84 30.97
C CYS A 24 2.82 -22.69 29.44
N ALA A 25 3.04 -21.47 28.94
CA ALA A 25 3.15 -21.20 27.51
C ALA A 25 4.35 -21.91 26.87
N ASN A 26 5.51 -21.85 27.52
CA ASN A 26 6.72 -22.52 27.04
C ASN A 26 6.55 -24.04 27.07
N GLU A 27 5.97 -24.60 28.11
CA GLU A 27 5.86 -26.06 28.28
C GLU A 27 4.75 -26.69 27.44
N VAL A 28 3.56 -26.10 27.40
CA VAL A 28 2.37 -26.69 26.75
C VAL A 28 2.34 -26.40 25.24
N VAL A 29 2.69 -25.18 24.83
CA VAL A 29 2.57 -24.75 23.43
C VAL A 29 3.90 -24.36 22.78
N GLY A 30 5.01 -24.40 23.51
CA GLY A 30 6.34 -24.10 22.97
C GLY A 30 6.53 -22.64 22.57
N LEU A 31 5.80 -21.71 23.21
CA LEU A 31 5.81 -20.29 22.84
C LEU A 31 6.34 -19.42 23.97
N SER A 32 7.15 -18.42 23.62
CA SER A 32 7.49 -17.34 24.55
C SER A 32 6.24 -16.62 25.05
N LEU A 33 6.32 -15.99 26.22
CA LEU A 33 5.20 -15.22 26.79
C LEU A 33 4.61 -14.21 25.80
N ARG A 34 5.46 -13.51 25.05
CA ARG A 34 5.02 -12.53 24.04
C ARG A 34 4.20 -13.18 22.91
N GLN A 35 4.66 -14.33 22.40
CA GLN A 35 3.95 -15.07 21.36
C GLN A 35 2.62 -15.62 21.87
N ALA A 36 2.61 -16.15 23.09
CA ALA A 36 1.44 -16.66 23.77
C ALA A 36 0.39 -15.57 24.01
N GLN A 37 0.80 -14.40 24.52
CA GLN A 37 -0.09 -13.25 24.70
C GLN A 37 -0.70 -12.78 23.38
N ARG A 38 0.09 -12.74 22.31
CA ARG A 38 -0.39 -12.40 20.97
C ARG A 38 -1.39 -13.44 20.44
N LEU A 39 -1.13 -14.73 20.69
CA LEU A 39 -2.02 -15.82 20.32
C LEU A 39 -3.35 -15.74 21.07
N ALA A 40 -3.33 -15.38 22.36
CA ALA A 40 -4.54 -15.17 23.17
C ALA A 40 -5.35 -13.98 22.66
N GLN A 41 -4.68 -12.88 22.28
CA GLN A 41 -5.33 -11.71 21.69
C GLN A 41 -6.01 -12.05 20.37
N LEU A 42 -5.34 -12.83 19.51
CA LEU A 42 -5.96 -13.34 18.28
C LEU A 42 -7.19 -14.19 18.62
N GLY A 43 -7.09 -15.13 19.56
CA GLY A 43 -8.22 -15.96 19.98
C GLY A 43 -9.43 -15.14 20.44
N ALA A 44 -9.22 -14.13 21.27
CA ALA A 44 -10.27 -13.23 21.74
C ALA A 44 -10.90 -12.42 20.59
N THR A 45 -10.11 -12.04 19.57
CA THR A 45 -10.61 -11.42 18.35
C THR A 45 -11.48 -12.38 17.53
N LEU A 46 -11.07 -13.64 17.38
CA LEU A 46 -11.82 -14.66 16.62
C LEU A 46 -13.12 -15.10 17.30
N GLU A 47 -13.19 -14.99 18.63
CA GLU A 47 -14.43 -15.19 19.39
C GLU A 47 -15.40 -14.02 19.22
N ARG A 48 -14.90 -12.78 19.34
CA ARG A 48 -15.72 -11.57 19.19
C ARG A 48 -16.19 -11.34 17.76
N HIS A 49 -15.40 -11.75 16.76
CA HIS A 49 -15.65 -11.47 15.36
C HIS A 49 -15.52 -12.74 14.49
N PRO A 50 -16.58 -13.56 14.40
CA PRO A 50 -16.56 -14.77 13.57
C PRO A 50 -16.24 -14.51 12.09
N ALA A 51 -16.60 -13.34 11.56
CA ALA A 51 -16.27 -12.96 10.17
C ALA A 51 -14.75 -12.84 9.94
N ILE A 52 -13.97 -12.45 10.96
CA ILE A 52 -12.50 -12.39 10.86
C ILE A 52 -11.92 -13.80 10.78
N ASP A 53 -12.51 -14.77 11.49
CA ASP A 53 -12.10 -16.18 11.42
C ASP A 53 -12.29 -16.75 10.01
N GLU A 54 -13.41 -16.45 9.37
CA GLU A 54 -13.65 -16.82 7.97
C GLU A 54 -12.62 -16.16 7.04
N ALA A 55 -12.37 -14.85 7.21
CA ALA A 55 -11.42 -14.14 6.38
C ALA A 55 -9.98 -14.70 6.47
N ILE A 56 -9.55 -15.18 7.65
CA ILE A 56 -8.25 -15.85 7.79
C ILE A 56 -8.18 -17.11 6.93
N ARG A 57 -9.25 -17.91 6.90
CA ARG A 57 -9.32 -19.12 6.07
C ARG A 57 -9.25 -18.80 4.57
N HIS A 58 -9.69 -17.61 4.18
CA HIS A 58 -9.57 -17.07 2.82
C HIS A 58 -8.28 -16.27 2.56
N GLY A 59 -7.30 -16.33 3.46
CA GLY A 59 -5.96 -15.79 3.24
C GLY A 59 -5.67 -14.43 3.89
N LEU A 60 -6.57 -13.89 4.71
CA LEU A 60 -6.25 -12.73 5.54
C LEU A 60 -5.15 -13.09 6.55
N SER A 61 -4.10 -12.27 6.62
CA SER A 61 -2.99 -12.55 7.53
C SER A 61 -3.43 -12.47 9.00
N PRO A 62 -2.92 -13.33 9.91
CA PRO A 62 -3.21 -13.25 11.33
C PRO A 62 -2.87 -11.88 11.95
N ARG A 63 -1.86 -11.19 11.42
CA ARG A 63 -1.49 -9.82 11.84
C ARG A 63 -2.60 -8.82 11.50
N HIS A 64 -3.17 -8.90 10.29
CA HIS A 64 -4.27 -8.01 9.89
C HIS A 64 -5.56 -8.34 10.62
N ALA A 65 -5.86 -9.62 10.84
CA ALA A 65 -6.98 -10.06 11.66
C ALA A 65 -6.93 -9.48 13.08
N GLU A 66 -5.77 -9.62 13.75
CA GLU A 66 -5.55 -9.06 15.09
C GLU A 66 -5.75 -7.53 15.10
N ARG A 67 -5.23 -6.84 14.09
CA ARG A 67 -5.33 -5.39 13.97
C ARG A 67 -6.77 -4.94 13.73
N LEU A 68 -7.48 -5.55 12.79
CA LEU A 68 -8.90 -5.29 12.51
C LEU A 68 -9.75 -5.41 13.77
N GLY A 69 -9.63 -6.52 14.51
CA GLY A 69 -10.40 -6.71 15.75
C GLY A 69 -10.00 -5.82 16.94
N ARG A 70 -8.95 -4.99 16.78
CA ARG A 70 -8.52 -4.00 17.76
C ARG A 70 -8.98 -2.60 17.39
N VAL A 71 -8.81 -2.20 16.12
CA VAL A 71 -9.02 -0.82 15.70
C VAL A 71 -10.40 -0.57 15.09
N VAL A 72 -11.09 -1.61 14.64
CA VAL A 72 -12.41 -1.50 14.02
C VAL A 72 -13.48 -1.94 15.02
N GLY A 73 -14.46 -1.05 15.26
CA GLY A 73 -15.63 -1.37 16.07
C GLY A 73 -16.47 -2.49 15.44
N GLY A 74 -17.15 -3.29 16.27
CA GLY A 74 -17.84 -4.52 15.82
C GLY A 74 -18.82 -4.32 14.66
N GLY A 75 -19.49 -3.17 14.58
CA GLY A 75 -20.43 -2.84 13.51
C GLY A 75 -19.80 -2.63 12.12
N MET A 76 -18.50 -2.31 12.05
CA MET A 76 -17.81 -1.98 10.79
C MET A 76 -16.87 -3.10 10.31
N VAL A 77 -16.73 -4.19 11.06
CA VAL A 77 -15.75 -5.25 10.75
C VAL A 77 -15.99 -5.86 9.37
N ARG A 78 -17.26 -6.09 8.99
CA ARG A 78 -17.58 -6.68 7.68
C ARG A 78 -17.18 -5.77 6.52
N ASP A 79 -17.43 -4.48 6.66
CA ASP A 79 -17.09 -3.51 5.60
C ASP A 79 -15.56 -3.41 5.44
N TRP A 80 -14.83 -3.39 6.56
CA TRP A 80 -13.37 -3.42 6.53
C TRP A 80 -12.77 -4.73 6.03
N LEU A 81 -13.47 -5.86 6.17
CA LEU A 81 -13.09 -7.13 5.54
C LEU A 81 -13.26 -7.06 4.02
N ALA A 82 -14.34 -6.45 3.53
CA ALA A 82 -14.53 -6.21 2.09
C ALA A 82 -13.41 -5.32 1.52
N VAL A 83 -12.96 -4.31 2.29
CA VAL A 83 -11.76 -3.53 1.91
C VAL A 83 -10.51 -4.42 1.88
N ALA A 84 -10.29 -5.24 2.90
CA ALA A 84 -9.10 -6.11 2.99
C ALA A 84 -8.96 -7.09 1.82
N GLU A 85 -10.08 -7.58 1.27
CA GLU A 85 -10.09 -8.43 0.08
C GLU A 85 -9.69 -7.67 -1.21
N ARG A 86 -9.93 -6.35 -1.23
CA ARG A 86 -9.78 -5.51 -2.41
C ARG A 86 -8.53 -4.62 -2.39
N VAL A 87 -7.67 -4.70 -1.38
CA VAL A 87 -6.45 -3.88 -1.30
C VAL A 87 -5.18 -4.71 -1.10
N GLY A 88 -4.03 -4.10 -1.42
CA GLY A 88 -2.73 -4.68 -1.14
C GLY A 88 -2.39 -4.70 0.36
N ARG A 89 -1.36 -5.46 0.74
CA ARG A 89 -0.95 -5.61 2.15
C ARG A 89 -0.57 -4.27 2.78
N LEU A 90 0.16 -3.46 2.04
CA LEU A 90 0.62 -2.13 2.47
C LEU A 90 -0.54 -1.15 2.58
N GLU A 91 -1.47 -1.22 1.62
CA GLU A 91 -2.64 -0.36 1.60
C GLU A 91 -3.60 -0.70 2.75
N LEU A 92 -3.79 -1.98 3.09
CA LEU A 92 -4.53 -2.37 4.28
C LEU A 92 -3.87 -1.86 5.56
N ASP A 93 -2.54 -1.92 5.64
CA ASP A 93 -1.82 -1.35 6.80
C ASP A 93 -2.11 0.15 6.95
N ARG A 94 -2.11 0.91 5.85
CA ARG A 94 -2.44 2.35 5.84
C ARG A 94 -3.90 2.62 6.14
N ALA A 95 -4.80 1.77 5.66
CA ALA A 95 -6.22 1.91 5.88
C ALA A 95 -6.56 1.75 7.37
N LEU A 96 -5.89 0.81 8.04
CA LEU A 96 -6.04 0.55 9.47
C LEU A 96 -5.22 1.50 10.37
N ASP A 97 -4.41 2.41 9.81
CA ASP A 97 -3.80 3.51 10.59
C ASP A 97 -4.84 4.59 10.93
N ASP A 98 -5.91 4.69 10.12
CA ASP A 98 -7.01 5.64 10.28
C ASP A 98 -8.33 4.98 9.84
N PRO A 99 -8.95 4.12 10.67
CA PRO A 99 -10.12 3.34 10.29
C PRO A 99 -11.44 4.14 10.45
N SER A 100 -11.47 5.36 9.90
CA SER A 100 -12.63 6.26 9.94
C SER A 100 -13.72 5.86 8.95
N SER A 101 -14.96 6.29 9.22
CA SER A 101 -16.11 6.07 8.33
C SER A 101 -15.92 6.75 6.97
N GLU A 102 -15.28 7.92 6.96
CA GLU A 102 -14.92 8.67 5.76
C GLU A 102 -13.95 7.87 4.89
N ARG A 103 -12.92 7.27 5.51
CA ARG A 103 -11.98 6.42 4.78
C ARG A 103 -12.62 5.15 4.27
N LEU A 104 -13.51 4.53 5.04
CA LEU A 104 -14.27 3.37 4.61
C LEU A 104 -15.17 3.68 3.40
N ALA A 105 -15.81 4.86 3.39
CA ALA A 105 -16.60 5.33 2.25
C ALA A 105 -15.72 5.54 1.00
N ALA A 106 -14.56 6.17 1.16
CA ALA A 106 -13.61 6.38 0.06
C ALA A 106 -13.11 5.05 -0.55
N TYR A 107 -12.85 4.02 0.27
CA TYR A 107 -12.51 2.69 -0.24
C TYR A 107 -13.70 2.04 -0.95
N SER A 108 -14.90 2.13 -0.40
CA SER A 108 -16.12 1.59 -1.02
C SER A 108 -16.35 2.17 -2.41
N GLU A 109 -16.21 3.48 -2.56
CA GLU A 109 -16.28 4.18 -3.85
C GLU A 109 -15.19 3.71 -4.82
N ALA A 110 -13.93 3.69 -4.38
CA ALA A 110 -12.82 3.23 -5.21
C ALA A 110 -12.99 1.78 -5.67
N ILE A 111 -13.52 0.90 -4.81
CA ILE A 111 -13.82 -0.50 -5.12
C ILE A 111 -14.92 -0.60 -6.19
N ALA A 112 -15.97 0.21 -6.09
CA ALA A 112 -17.04 0.26 -7.08
C ALA A 112 -16.49 0.69 -8.46
N LEU A 113 -15.71 1.78 -8.50
CA LEU A 113 -15.04 2.28 -9.70
C LEU A 113 -14.06 1.25 -10.31
N ALA A 114 -13.27 0.58 -9.48
CA ALA A 114 -12.35 -0.45 -9.97
C ALA A 114 -13.10 -1.66 -10.54
N THR A 115 -14.25 -2.01 -9.95
CA THR A 115 -15.08 -3.11 -10.41
C THR A 115 -15.71 -2.79 -11.77
N SER A 116 -16.16 -1.55 -12.00
CA SER A 116 -16.70 -1.12 -13.31
C SER A 116 -15.60 -1.06 -14.38
N ALA A 117 -14.39 -0.62 -14.04
CA ALA A 117 -13.30 -0.44 -15.01
C ALA A 117 -12.52 -1.71 -15.35
N GLY A 118 -12.37 -2.64 -14.40
CA GLY A 118 -11.43 -3.76 -14.54
C GLY A 118 -11.94 -5.10 -14.04
N GLY A 119 -13.18 -5.18 -13.56
CA GLY A 119 -13.78 -6.38 -13.00
C GLY A 119 -13.48 -6.61 -11.51
N PRO A 120 -14.09 -7.62 -10.90
CA PRO A 120 -14.06 -7.82 -9.44
C PRO A 120 -12.68 -8.20 -8.88
N GLY A 121 -11.76 -8.68 -9.71
CA GLY A 121 -10.41 -9.08 -9.29
C GLY A 121 -9.39 -7.93 -9.19
N VAL A 122 -9.75 -6.71 -9.61
CA VAL A 122 -8.84 -5.57 -9.54
C VAL A 122 -8.82 -5.00 -8.13
N ARG A 123 -7.62 -4.95 -7.56
CA ARG A 123 -7.39 -4.32 -6.26
C ARG A 123 -7.33 -2.82 -6.40
N VAL A 124 -7.51 -2.10 -5.30
CA VAL A 124 -7.46 -0.64 -5.26
C VAL A 124 -6.38 -0.14 -4.32
N ALA A 125 -5.84 1.01 -4.64
CA ALA A 125 -5.04 1.82 -3.74
C ALA A 125 -5.51 3.28 -3.85
N LEU A 126 -5.81 3.88 -2.71
CA LEU A 126 -6.17 5.30 -2.66
C LEU A 126 -4.90 6.15 -2.80
N PRO A 127 -5.05 7.44 -3.16
CA PRO A 127 -3.92 8.36 -3.17
C PRO A 127 -3.17 8.31 -1.84
N HIS A 128 -1.85 8.29 -1.91
CA HIS A 128 -1.05 8.37 -0.71
C HIS A 128 -1.23 9.75 -0.08
N PRO A 129 -1.73 9.89 1.17
CA PRO A 129 -1.73 11.18 1.82
C PRO A 129 -0.28 11.66 1.97
N PRO A 130 -0.04 12.97 1.96
CA PRO A 130 1.24 13.52 2.38
C PRO A 130 1.57 12.95 3.76
N LEU A 131 2.82 12.54 3.98
CA LEU A 131 3.18 12.15 5.33
C LEU A 131 3.10 13.37 6.25
N PRO A 132 2.61 13.19 7.49
CA PRO A 132 2.86 14.18 8.51
C PRO A 132 4.39 14.32 8.67
N PRO A 133 4.90 15.53 8.94
CA PRO A 133 6.32 15.68 9.28
C PRO A 133 6.64 14.73 10.43
N ALA A 134 7.65 13.88 10.25
CA ALA A 134 8.01 12.88 11.23
C ALA A 134 8.44 13.59 12.52
N GLY A 135 7.55 13.62 13.52
CA GLY A 135 7.80 14.19 14.84
C GLY A 135 8.67 13.28 15.72
N GLN A 136 9.63 12.57 15.15
CA GLN A 136 10.47 11.67 15.93
C GLN A 136 11.46 12.50 16.75
N LEU A 137 11.35 12.41 18.07
CA LEU A 137 12.36 12.98 18.97
C LEU A 137 13.67 12.21 18.79
N VAL A 138 14.66 12.88 18.21
CA VAL A 138 16.03 12.36 18.10
C VAL A 138 16.82 12.87 19.30
N ARG A 139 17.39 11.96 20.10
CA ARG A 139 18.37 12.33 21.14
C ARG A 139 19.71 12.57 20.45
N GLY A 140 20.34 13.71 20.74
CA GLY A 140 21.65 14.07 20.21
C GLY A 140 22.37 15.04 21.13
N SER A 141 23.64 15.30 20.85
CA SER A 141 24.38 16.36 21.55
C SER A 141 23.75 17.73 21.26
N THR A 142 24.00 18.70 22.13
CA THR A 142 23.63 20.10 21.89
C THR A 142 24.23 20.64 20.59
N ASP A 143 25.42 20.17 20.22
CA ASP A 143 26.10 20.56 18.98
C ASP A 143 25.36 20.07 17.73
N LEU A 144 24.66 18.94 17.81
CA LEU A 144 23.83 18.45 16.71
C LEU A 144 22.67 19.40 16.43
N LEU A 145 22.06 20.00 17.47
CA LEU A 145 20.99 20.98 17.30
C LEU A 145 21.52 22.26 16.65
N ALA A 146 22.70 22.75 17.07
CA ALA A 146 23.35 23.90 16.46
C ALA A 146 23.69 23.65 14.98
N ALA A 147 24.28 22.48 14.67
CA ALA A 147 24.61 22.07 13.31
C ALA A 147 23.35 21.92 12.43
N ALA A 148 22.27 21.34 12.96
CA ALA A 148 21.01 21.18 12.23
C ALA A 148 20.36 22.53 11.92
N ARG A 149 20.35 23.48 12.86
CA ARG A 149 19.85 24.85 12.63
C ARG A 149 20.67 25.56 11.57
N TRP A 150 22.00 25.55 11.71
CA TRP A 150 22.90 26.14 10.72
C TRP A 150 22.67 25.53 9.33
N TRP A 151 22.48 24.21 9.23
CA TRP A 151 22.19 23.54 7.97
C TRP A 151 20.88 24.02 7.35
N LEU A 152 19.79 24.08 8.12
CA LEU A 152 18.48 24.53 7.63
C LEU A 152 18.49 25.99 7.19
N GLU A 153 19.29 26.83 7.86
CA GLU A 153 19.43 28.26 7.54
C GLU A 153 20.36 28.52 6.35
N THR A 154 21.39 27.70 6.17
CA THR A 154 22.46 27.96 5.20
C THR A 154 22.30 27.16 3.91
N VAL A 155 21.86 25.91 4.01
CA VAL A 155 21.84 24.99 2.86
C VAL A 155 20.55 25.13 2.07
N HIS A 156 20.66 25.85 0.96
CA HIS A 156 19.60 25.98 -0.03
C HIS A 156 19.75 24.90 -1.09
N LEU A 157 18.90 23.88 -1.03
CA LEU A 157 18.85 22.89 -2.10
C LEU A 157 18.17 23.52 -3.33
N PRO A 158 18.75 23.39 -4.55
CA PRO A 158 18.12 23.92 -5.73
C PRO A 158 16.78 23.22 -5.96
N SER A 159 15.73 24.01 -6.16
CA SER A 159 14.40 23.49 -6.52
C SER A 159 14.52 22.61 -7.76
N ARG A 160 13.83 21.46 -7.75
CA ARG A 160 13.84 20.60 -8.94
C ARG A 160 13.04 21.25 -10.06
N THR A 161 13.62 21.25 -11.26
CA THR A 161 12.97 21.75 -12.48
C THR A 161 12.63 20.60 -13.44
N GLY A 162 11.70 20.87 -14.35
CA GLY A 162 11.26 19.90 -15.37
C GLY A 162 10.71 18.59 -14.79
N PHE A 163 11.01 17.48 -15.47
CA PHE A 163 10.50 16.14 -15.14
C PHE A 163 10.91 15.66 -13.73
N SER A 164 12.00 16.21 -13.19
CA SER A 164 12.47 15.89 -11.84
C SER A 164 11.50 16.30 -10.72
N ARG A 165 10.52 17.18 -10.99
CA ARG A 165 9.45 17.58 -10.06
C ARG A 165 8.53 16.44 -9.64
N VAL A 166 8.44 15.37 -10.44
CA VAL A 166 7.68 14.15 -10.12
C VAL A 166 8.07 13.59 -8.75
N LYS A 167 9.36 13.68 -8.40
CA LYS A 167 9.89 13.16 -7.14
C LYS A 167 9.35 13.90 -5.92
N GLU A 168 9.26 15.22 -6.00
CA GLU A 168 8.74 16.07 -4.92
C GLU A 168 7.22 15.97 -4.82
N ARG A 169 6.53 15.97 -5.97
CA ARG A 169 5.07 15.76 -6.04
C ARG A 169 4.67 14.48 -5.31
N ASP A 170 5.41 13.41 -5.50
CA ASP A 170 5.13 12.09 -4.93
C ASP A 170 5.82 11.90 -3.55
N ASP A 171 6.24 12.97 -2.87
CA ASP A 171 6.85 12.93 -1.53
C ASP A 171 8.03 11.93 -1.43
N TRP A 172 8.82 11.82 -2.50
CA TRP A 172 9.94 10.89 -2.60
C TRP A 172 9.53 9.45 -2.26
N ARG A 173 8.30 9.07 -2.60
CA ARG A 173 7.71 7.76 -2.36
C ARG A 173 7.51 6.99 -3.65
N CYS A 174 7.80 5.70 -3.62
CA CYS A 174 7.53 4.81 -4.73
C CYS A 174 6.01 4.71 -4.95
N ALA A 175 5.55 5.06 -6.16
CA ALA A 175 4.16 5.02 -6.60
C ALA A 175 3.62 3.60 -6.82
N ASN A 176 4.50 2.59 -6.81
CA ASN A 176 4.07 1.18 -6.79
C ASN A 176 3.29 0.92 -5.48
N PRO A 177 1.99 0.56 -5.56
CA PRO A 177 1.10 0.44 -4.39
C PRO A 177 1.47 -0.71 -3.45
N GLU A 178 2.28 -1.67 -3.90
CA GLU A 178 2.76 -2.80 -3.07
C GLU A 178 4.18 -2.55 -2.51
N CYS A 179 4.78 -1.38 -2.79
CA CYS A 179 6.12 -1.02 -2.32
C CYS A 179 6.11 0.14 -1.32
N GLY A 180 5.61 1.32 -1.73
CA GLY A 180 5.58 2.53 -0.92
C GLY A 180 6.91 3.00 -0.30
N ARG A 181 8.06 2.47 -0.76
CA ARG A 181 9.39 2.83 -0.25
C ARG A 181 9.63 4.33 -0.44
N GLN A 182 10.05 5.01 0.62
CA GLN A 182 10.40 6.43 0.59
C GLN A 182 11.89 6.63 0.77
N THR A 183 12.52 7.40 -0.12
CA THR A 183 13.98 7.63 -0.09
C THR A 183 14.39 8.76 -1.03
N LEU A 184 15.48 9.47 -0.70
CA LEU A 184 16.11 10.45 -1.60
C LEU A 184 16.60 9.82 -2.93
N ARG A 185 16.74 8.49 -2.99
CA ARG A 185 17.11 7.73 -4.20
C ARG A 185 15.92 7.34 -5.09
N ILE A 186 14.74 7.92 -4.89
CA ILE A 186 13.62 7.78 -5.82
C ILE A 186 14.01 8.33 -7.19
N GLU A 187 13.52 7.69 -8.24
CA GLU A 187 13.72 8.01 -9.65
C GLU A 187 12.37 8.35 -10.29
N ALA A 188 12.36 9.32 -11.22
CA ALA A 188 11.16 9.63 -11.99
C ALA A 188 11.12 8.72 -13.22
N HIS A 189 9.95 8.16 -13.53
CA HIS A 189 9.72 7.27 -14.66
C HIS A 189 8.54 7.78 -15.47
N HIS A 190 8.69 7.83 -16.80
CA HIS A 190 7.63 8.21 -17.72
C HIS A 190 6.63 7.07 -17.91
N LEU A 191 5.33 7.36 -17.84
CA LEU A 191 4.26 6.38 -18.10
C LEU A 191 4.12 6.12 -19.61
N VAL A 192 4.18 7.17 -20.42
CA VAL A 192 4.40 7.07 -21.87
C VAL A 192 5.85 7.44 -22.13
N MET A 193 6.61 6.51 -22.71
CA MET A 193 8.05 6.69 -22.92
C MET A 193 8.32 7.87 -23.85
N ARG A 194 9.41 8.61 -23.61
CA ARG A 194 9.84 9.73 -24.48
C ARG A 194 10.09 9.28 -25.91
N SER A 195 10.66 8.09 -26.09
CA SER A 195 10.89 7.48 -27.41
C SER A 195 9.59 7.20 -28.17
N GLU A 196 8.45 7.17 -27.47
CA GLU A 196 7.11 6.95 -28.02
C GLU A 196 6.30 8.26 -28.07
N GLY A 197 6.95 9.41 -27.89
CA GLY A 197 6.32 10.74 -27.93
C GLY A 197 5.76 11.22 -26.60
N GLY A 198 6.04 10.55 -25.48
CA GLY A 198 5.64 11.00 -24.15
C GLY A 198 6.30 12.32 -23.74
N SER A 199 5.55 13.18 -23.05
CA SER A 199 6.02 14.49 -22.59
C SER A 199 6.86 14.41 -21.31
N ASP A 200 7.66 15.45 -21.04
CA ASP A 200 8.34 15.67 -19.75
C ASP A 200 7.44 16.36 -18.70
N ASP A 201 6.13 16.45 -18.97
CA ASP A 201 5.18 16.96 -17.99
C ASP A 201 5.14 16.01 -16.78
N PRO A 202 5.20 16.53 -15.53
CA PRO A 202 5.04 15.70 -14.35
C PRO A 202 3.80 14.79 -14.38
N ALA A 203 2.70 15.17 -15.03
CA ALA A 203 1.51 14.35 -15.21
C ALA A 203 1.82 13.00 -15.87
N ASN A 204 2.75 12.97 -16.84
CA ASN A 204 3.25 11.75 -17.50
C ASN A 204 4.27 10.98 -16.64
N GLY A 205 4.56 11.41 -15.42
CA GLY A 205 5.56 10.81 -14.55
C GLY A 205 4.99 10.09 -13.34
N ILE A 206 5.76 9.12 -12.83
CA ILE A 206 5.65 8.55 -11.49
C ILE A 206 7.00 8.47 -10.80
N ALA A 207 7.01 8.65 -9.48
CA ALA A 207 8.15 8.35 -8.64
C ALA A 207 8.25 6.84 -8.38
N THR A 208 9.43 6.24 -8.58
CA THR A 208 9.66 4.82 -8.29
C THR A 208 11.01 4.61 -7.61
N CYS A 209 11.10 3.62 -6.71
CA CYS A 209 12.39 3.24 -6.16
C CYS A 209 13.22 2.51 -7.22
N ARG A 210 14.55 2.60 -7.15
CA ARG A 210 15.45 1.98 -8.13
C ARG A 210 15.15 0.51 -8.45
N VAL A 211 14.67 -0.27 -7.48
CA VAL A 211 14.26 -1.67 -7.71
C VAL A 211 12.99 -1.75 -8.56
N CYS A 212 11.93 -1.03 -8.19
CA CYS A 212 10.68 -1.01 -8.97
C CYS A 212 10.89 -0.37 -10.35
N HIS A 213 11.74 0.64 -10.43
CA HIS A 213 12.08 1.31 -11.67
C HIS A 213 12.82 0.39 -12.63
N LEU A 214 14.05 0.00 -12.26
CA LEU A 214 14.97 -0.68 -13.18
C LEU A 214 14.63 -2.15 -13.36
N ARG A 215 14.30 -2.86 -12.27
CA ARG A 215 14.03 -4.31 -12.32
C ARG A 215 12.57 -4.64 -12.53
N GLY A 216 11.68 -3.73 -12.13
CA GLY A 216 10.23 -3.84 -12.29
C GLY A 216 9.81 -3.38 -13.68
N LEU A 217 9.78 -2.07 -13.89
CA LEU A 217 9.27 -1.44 -15.12
C LEU A 217 10.18 -1.71 -16.32
N HIS A 218 11.43 -1.26 -16.28
CA HIS A 218 12.38 -1.51 -17.37
C HIS A 218 12.75 -3.00 -17.54
N GLY A 219 12.62 -3.78 -16.46
CA GLY A 219 12.83 -5.22 -16.49
C GLY A 219 11.64 -6.04 -16.95
N GLY A 220 10.53 -5.41 -17.36
CA GLY A 220 9.33 -6.09 -17.87
C GLY A 220 8.56 -6.92 -16.83
N ARG A 221 8.86 -6.75 -15.54
CA ARG A 221 8.16 -7.46 -14.44
C ARG A 221 6.97 -6.69 -13.90
N LEU A 222 6.90 -5.39 -14.14
CA LEU A 222 5.76 -4.55 -13.76
C LEU A 222 5.34 -3.75 -14.98
N THR A 223 4.05 -3.50 -15.11
CA THR A 223 3.51 -2.48 -16.02
C THR A 223 2.78 -1.42 -15.22
N ALA A 224 2.85 -0.18 -15.68
CA ALA A 224 2.14 0.95 -15.12
C ALA A 224 1.55 1.78 -16.26
N VAL A 225 0.23 1.81 -16.36
CA VAL A 225 -0.48 2.50 -17.44
C VAL A 225 -1.39 3.56 -16.83
N ALA A 226 -1.26 4.81 -17.29
CA ALA A 226 -2.19 5.86 -16.94
C ALA A 226 -3.57 5.57 -17.57
N ILE A 227 -4.62 5.59 -16.77
CA ILE A 227 -6.00 5.43 -17.21
C ILE A 227 -6.91 6.44 -16.51
N ALA A 228 -8.05 6.74 -17.12
CA ALA A 228 -9.12 7.50 -16.49
C ALA A 228 -10.31 6.56 -16.21
N VAL A 229 -10.82 6.58 -14.99
CA VAL A 229 -11.99 5.78 -14.57
C VAL A 229 -13.05 6.72 -14.05
N GLU A 230 -14.15 6.86 -14.81
CA GLU A 230 -15.30 7.72 -14.46
C GLU A 230 -14.90 9.15 -14.04
N GLY A 231 -13.89 9.72 -14.69
CA GLY A 231 -13.39 11.08 -14.40
C GLY A 231 -12.26 11.15 -13.35
N HIS A 232 -11.83 10.01 -12.80
CA HIS A 232 -10.69 9.93 -11.90
C HIS A 232 -9.42 9.47 -12.62
N ASP A 233 -8.32 10.21 -12.42
CA ASP A 233 -7.01 9.79 -12.87
C ASP A 233 -6.48 8.64 -12.01
N ALA A 234 -6.04 7.57 -12.68
CA ALA A 234 -5.51 6.40 -12.01
C ALA A 234 -4.34 5.79 -12.79
N ILE A 235 -3.61 4.91 -12.11
CA ILE A 235 -2.58 4.08 -12.71
C ILE A 235 -2.98 2.63 -12.53
N LEU A 236 -3.15 1.92 -13.62
CA LEU A 236 -3.30 0.48 -13.61
C LEU A 236 -1.92 -0.16 -13.55
N TRP A 237 -1.62 -0.77 -12.42
CA TRP A 237 -0.43 -1.59 -12.23
C TRP A 237 -0.75 -3.06 -12.49
N SER A 238 0.17 -3.77 -13.16
CA SER A 238 0.06 -5.23 -13.34
C SER A 238 1.36 -5.95 -12.98
N TRP A 239 1.22 -7.17 -12.46
CA TRP A 239 2.31 -8.07 -12.06
C TRP A 239 2.30 -9.36 -12.89
N PRO A 240 3.42 -10.13 -12.91
CA PRO A 240 3.52 -11.34 -13.71
C PRO A 240 2.63 -12.48 -13.20
N ASP A 241 2.22 -12.42 -11.93
CA ASP A 241 1.29 -13.36 -11.30
C ASP A 241 -0.19 -13.02 -11.55
N GLY A 242 -0.47 -12.13 -12.51
CA GLY A 242 -1.82 -11.75 -12.91
C GLY A 242 -2.49 -10.72 -11.99
N ARG A 243 -1.85 -10.34 -10.86
CA ARG A 243 -2.39 -9.29 -10.00
C ARG A 243 -2.46 -7.96 -10.73
N ARG A 244 -3.56 -7.23 -10.49
CA ARG A 244 -3.80 -5.88 -11.00
C ARG A 244 -4.24 -4.97 -9.87
N VAL A 245 -3.66 -3.78 -9.81
CA VAL A 245 -4.01 -2.75 -8.81
C VAL A 245 -4.30 -1.44 -9.53
N LEU A 246 -5.49 -0.91 -9.30
CA LEU A 246 -5.86 0.44 -9.70
C LEU A 246 -5.47 1.42 -8.61
N SER A 247 -4.40 2.18 -8.85
CA SER A 247 -3.90 3.20 -7.92
C SER A 247 -4.46 4.56 -8.34
N PHE A 248 -5.43 5.08 -7.58
CA PHE A 248 -5.99 6.40 -7.82
C PHE A 248 -4.97 7.49 -7.50
N ARG A 249 -4.95 8.53 -8.32
CA ARG A 249 -4.13 9.73 -8.09
C ARG A 249 -4.93 10.74 -7.29
N ALA A 250 -4.24 11.53 -6.48
CA ALA A 250 -4.87 12.70 -5.89
C ALA A 250 -5.36 13.58 -7.04
N THR A 251 -6.64 13.92 -7.04
CA THR A 251 -7.14 14.93 -7.96
C THR A 251 -6.36 16.21 -7.72
N ALA A 252 -6.05 16.96 -8.78
CA ALA A 252 -5.49 18.30 -8.65
C ALA A 252 -6.57 19.25 -8.07
N SER A 253 -6.93 19.06 -6.81
CA SER A 253 -7.94 19.85 -6.10
C SER A 253 -7.76 19.68 -4.59
N GLY A 254 -6.60 20.13 -4.11
CA GLY A 254 -6.38 20.52 -2.72
C GLY A 254 -6.41 22.04 -2.56
N ALA A 255 -7.42 22.72 -3.12
CA ALA A 255 -7.84 24.08 -2.79
C ALA A 255 -9.26 24.32 -3.34
N PRO A 256 -10.16 25.04 -2.63
CA PRO A 256 -11.49 25.34 -3.13
C PRO A 256 -11.38 26.42 -4.23
N GLY A 257 -11.88 26.11 -5.43
CA GLY A 257 -12.17 27.14 -6.44
C GLY A 257 -11.69 26.85 -7.85
N THR A 258 -12.67 26.55 -8.71
CA THR A 258 -12.72 26.80 -10.16
C THR A 258 -12.28 25.65 -11.09
N PRO A 259 -13.19 25.14 -11.95
CA PRO A 259 -12.88 24.08 -12.90
C PRO A 259 -12.15 24.63 -14.13
N LEU A 260 -11.02 24.03 -14.49
CA LEU A 260 -10.44 24.20 -15.81
C LEU A 260 -11.16 23.26 -16.78
N SER A 261 -12.16 23.82 -17.44
CA SER A 261 -12.71 23.26 -18.67
C SER A 261 -11.63 23.23 -19.76
N ARG A 262 -11.33 22.06 -20.31
CA ARG A 262 -11.26 21.91 -21.77
C ARG A 262 -11.33 20.44 -22.17
N THR A 263 -12.51 20.12 -22.67
CA THR A 263 -12.87 19.00 -23.52
C THR A 263 -11.76 18.73 -24.56
N VAL A 264 -11.20 17.54 -24.56
CA VAL A 264 -10.64 16.93 -25.78
C VAL A 264 -11.51 15.72 -26.08
N ARG A 265 -12.34 15.86 -27.10
CA ARG A 265 -13.18 14.79 -27.65
C ARG A 265 -12.31 13.67 -28.20
N GLY A 266 -12.65 12.45 -27.83
CA GLY A 266 -12.68 11.28 -28.70
C GLY A 266 -11.38 10.86 -29.38
N SER A 267 -10.67 9.91 -28.78
CA SER A 267 -10.11 8.82 -29.57
C SER A 267 -10.35 7.51 -28.84
N ARG A 268 -11.00 6.56 -29.53
CA ARG A 268 -11.09 5.16 -29.08
C ARG A 268 -9.68 4.60 -29.15
N PHE A 269 -9.02 4.42 -28.01
CA PHE A 269 -7.81 3.61 -27.93
C PHE A 269 -8.23 2.15 -27.84
N THR A 270 -8.07 1.41 -28.94
CA THR A 270 -8.03 -0.04 -28.89
C THR A 270 -6.70 -0.43 -28.24
N ALA A 271 -6.77 -1.04 -27.06
CA ALA A 271 -5.61 -1.67 -26.44
C ALA A 271 -5.14 -2.81 -27.37
N ARG A 272 -4.05 -2.58 -28.12
CA ARG A 272 -3.27 -3.69 -28.68
C ARG A 272 -2.47 -4.29 -27.52
N VAL A 273 -2.90 -5.46 -27.10
CA VAL A 273 -2.09 -6.36 -26.27
C VAL A 273 -0.90 -6.75 -27.14
N ASN A 274 0.29 -6.22 -26.88
CA ASN A 274 1.50 -6.71 -27.53
C ASN A 274 1.81 -8.07 -26.90
N GLU A 275 1.63 -9.14 -27.68
CA GLU A 275 2.17 -10.45 -27.35
C GLU A 275 3.71 -10.35 -27.32
N PRO A 276 4.39 -10.97 -26.33
CA PRO A 276 5.85 -10.97 -26.30
C PRO A 276 6.41 -11.81 -27.45
N SER A 277 7.16 -11.18 -28.35
CA SER A 277 7.93 -11.89 -29.38
C SER A 277 9.12 -12.60 -28.72
N PHE A 278 8.96 -13.88 -28.40
CA PHE A 278 10.08 -14.75 -28.10
C PHE A 278 10.77 -15.14 -29.41
N THR A 279 11.86 -14.47 -29.75
CA THR A 279 12.80 -14.96 -30.76
C THR A 279 13.61 -16.11 -30.14
N ALA A 280 13.41 -17.33 -30.64
CA ALA A 280 14.23 -18.47 -30.30
C ALA A 280 15.68 -18.25 -30.78
N PRO A 281 16.71 -18.72 -30.05
CA PRO A 281 18.08 -18.68 -30.52
C PRO A 281 18.28 -19.62 -31.73
N PRO A 282 19.17 -19.29 -32.68
CA PRO A 282 19.41 -20.13 -33.85
C PRO A 282 20.08 -21.44 -33.44
N GLU A 283 19.55 -22.55 -33.96
CA GLU A 283 20.18 -23.86 -33.91
C GLU A 283 21.56 -23.82 -34.56
N SER A 284 22.58 -24.19 -33.80
CA SER A 284 23.91 -24.47 -34.30
C SER A 284 23.98 -25.90 -34.81
N GLN A 285 24.16 -26.09 -36.13
CA GLN A 285 24.75 -27.30 -36.74
C GLN A 285 25.26 -26.98 -38.17
N PRO A 286 26.21 -27.76 -38.73
CA PRO A 286 26.73 -29.05 -38.25
C PRO A 286 28.09 -28.99 -37.53
#